data_AF-B7QH63-F1
#
_entry.id   AF-B7QH63-F1
#
_cell.length_a   1.000
_cell.length_b   1.000
_cell.length_c   1.000
_cell.angle_alpha   90.00
_cell.angle_beta   90.00
_cell.angle_gamma   90.00
#
_symmetry.space_group_name_H-M   'P 1'
#
loop_
_entity.id
_entity.type
_entity.pdbx_description
1 polymer ?
#
loop_
_entity_poly.entity_id
_entity_poly.type
_entity_poly.pdbx_seq_one_letter_code
_entity_poly.pdbx_strand_id
1 'polypeptide(L)'
;MGCCFSNDEDKREQGEPNENSRLLANPVGNSSQHSFHDSYGGAQGGTSHQKKGDDQNALSRILHQTAANVIDVSALDSHLEQHEYASRGKQYGQRVSTLALPAQGPRCLLRDVAPQEVLSRPPVAPAHLQTMDDLTMKVQQVLSDIQVEHREDLVVQLCAPP
;
A
#
# COMPACT_ATOMS: atom_id res chain seq x y z
N MET A 1 -39.17 -32.26 -28.68
CA MET A 1 -38.33 -31.81 -29.80
C MET A 1 -39.06 -30.66 -30.47
N GLY A 2 -38.76 -29.43 -30.02
CA GLY A 2 -39.41 -28.21 -30.50
C GLY A 2 -38.63 -27.61 -31.67
N CYS A 3 -39.33 -27.27 -32.73
CA CYS A 3 -38.79 -26.73 -33.97
C CYS A 3 -38.47 -25.24 -33.84
N CYS A 4 -37.31 -24.84 -34.37
CA CYS A 4 -36.90 -23.46 -34.66
C CYS A 4 -37.56 -22.98 -35.96
N PHE A 5 -37.85 -21.67 -36.08
CA PHE A 5 -37.54 -20.80 -37.24
C PHE A 5 -38.30 -19.46 -37.15
N SER A 6 -37.55 -18.36 -37.20
CA SER A 6 -37.86 -17.02 -37.75
C SER A 6 -36.72 -16.08 -37.29
N ASN A 7 -36.03 -15.25 -38.07
CA ASN A 7 -36.02 -14.93 -39.49
C ASN A 7 -34.63 -14.31 -39.81
N ASP A 8 -34.17 -14.48 -41.04
CA ASP A 8 -33.11 -13.71 -41.71
C ASP A 8 -33.35 -12.20 -41.63
N GLU A 9 -32.29 -11.39 -41.48
CA GLU A 9 -32.08 -10.09 -42.13
C GLU A 9 -30.59 -9.67 -41.91
N ASP A 10 -29.72 -10.11 -42.83
CA ASP A 10 -28.36 -9.60 -42.99
C ASP A 10 -28.36 -8.21 -43.66
N LYS A 11 -28.10 -7.15 -42.89
CA LYS A 11 -27.38 -5.94 -43.35
C LYS A 11 -27.27 -4.90 -42.23
N ARG A 12 -26.04 -4.64 -41.76
CA ARG A 12 -25.47 -3.34 -41.33
C ARG A 12 -24.11 -3.62 -40.67
N GLU A 13 -23.00 -3.27 -41.31
CA GLU A 13 -22.22 -2.05 -41.11
C GLU A 13 -20.91 -2.35 -40.37
N GLN A 14 -19.82 -1.88 -40.97
CA GLN A 14 -18.44 -1.98 -40.50
C GLN A 14 -18.29 -1.27 -39.14
N GLY A 15 -17.54 -1.88 -38.21
CA GLY A 15 -16.79 -1.09 -37.23
C GLY A 15 -17.06 -1.33 -35.74
N GLU A 16 -17.51 -2.51 -35.30
CA GLU A 16 -17.58 -2.80 -33.85
C GLU A 16 -16.35 -3.60 -33.37
N PRO A 17 -15.62 -3.13 -32.33
CA PRO A 17 -14.51 -3.85 -31.75
C PRO A 17 -15.03 -5.07 -30.97
N ASN A 18 -14.70 -6.27 -31.46
CA ASN A 18 -14.96 -7.52 -30.74
C ASN A 18 -14.09 -7.64 -29.47
N GLU A 19 -14.44 -8.54 -28.56
CA GLU A 19 -13.75 -8.89 -27.31
C GLU A 19 -12.24 -9.24 -27.46
N ASN A 20 -11.79 -9.48 -28.70
CA ASN A 20 -10.38 -9.70 -29.04
C ASN A 20 -9.64 -8.43 -29.51
N SER A 21 -10.29 -7.27 -29.45
CA SER A 21 -9.73 -5.96 -29.82
C SER A 21 -8.77 -5.45 -28.72
N ARG A 22 -7.49 -5.25 -29.08
CA ARG A 22 -6.47 -4.71 -28.16
C ARG A 22 -6.79 -3.27 -27.75
N LEU A 23 -6.76 -2.99 -26.45
CA LEU A 23 -7.19 -1.71 -25.86
C LEU A 23 -6.16 -0.57 -25.94
N LEU A 24 -4.93 -0.81 -26.39
CA LEU A 24 -3.89 0.23 -26.47
C LEU A 24 -3.13 0.14 -27.80
N ALA A 25 -3.17 1.22 -28.57
CA ALA A 25 -2.56 1.28 -29.91
C ALA A 25 -1.04 1.57 -29.90
N ASN A 26 -0.48 2.07 -28.79
CA ASN A 26 0.97 2.30 -28.63
C ASN A 26 1.29 2.73 -27.20
N PRO A 27 2.16 2.05 -26.43
CA PRO A 27 2.72 2.63 -25.23
C PRO A 27 3.89 3.56 -25.63
N VAL A 28 3.60 4.85 -25.75
CA VAL A 28 4.64 5.88 -25.83
C VAL A 28 5.24 6.06 -24.43
N GLY A 29 6.49 5.60 -24.30
CA GLY A 29 7.62 6.35 -23.76
C GLY A 29 7.58 6.96 -22.34
N ASN A 30 8.68 6.70 -21.64
CA ASN A 30 9.31 7.53 -20.59
C ASN A 30 9.07 7.09 -19.13
N SER A 31 9.97 6.23 -18.65
CA SER A 31 10.49 6.39 -17.29
C SER A 31 12.00 6.18 -17.32
N SER A 32 12.69 7.30 -17.42
CA SER A 32 13.87 7.65 -16.63
C SER A 32 14.77 6.48 -16.20
N GLN A 33 15.92 6.44 -16.85
CA GLN A 33 17.10 5.67 -16.51
C GLN A 33 17.42 5.76 -15.01
N HIS A 34 17.13 4.72 -14.25
CA HIS A 34 17.88 4.44 -13.03
C HIS A 34 19.03 3.51 -13.39
N SER A 35 20.17 4.15 -13.62
CA SER A 35 21.47 3.53 -13.84
C SER A 35 21.87 2.69 -12.64
N PHE A 36 21.69 1.36 -12.73
CA PHE A 36 22.49 0.43 -11.94
C PHE A 36 23.79 0.18 -12.72
N HIS A 37 24.77 1.01 -12.40
CA HIS A 37 26.16 0.80 -12.76
C HIS A 37 26.69 -0.33 -11.86
N ASP A 38 26.80 -1.54 -12.41
CA ASP A 38 27.73 -2.55 -11.91
C ASP A 38 28.69 -2.94 -13.02
N SER A 39 29.97 -2.72 -12.72
CA SER A 39 31.14 -2.89 -13.56
C SER A 39 31.26 -4.30 -14.12
N TYR A 40 31.34 -4.43 -15.45
CA TYR A 40 32.17 -5.48 -16.05
C TYR A 40 32.87 -4.93 -17.29
N GLY A 41 34.21 -4.98 -17.25
CA GLY A 41 35.09 -4.57 -18.34
C GLY A 41 34.83 -5.37 -19.62
N GLY A 42 35.07 -4.70 -20.75
CA GLY A 42 34.63 -5.14 -22.06
C GLY A 42 35.41 -6.31 -22.66
N ALA A 43 34.77 -6.95 -23.63
CA ALA A 43 35.37 -7.27 -24.93
C ALA A 43 34.23 -7.59 -25.90
N GLN A 44 34.23 -6.89 -27.03
CA GLN A 44 33.39 -7.18 -28.18
C GLN A 44 33.71 -8.57 -28.74
N GLY A 45 32.68 -9.30 -29.17
CA GLY A 45 32.82 -10.54 -29.90
C GLY A 45 31.46 -11.15 -30.18
N GLY A 46 30.84 -10.78 -31.29
CA GLY A 46 29.50 -11.20 -31.65
C GLY A 46 29.38 -12.72 -31.83
N THR A 47 28.30 -13.30 -31.31
CA THR A 47 27.66 -14.50 -31.85
C THR A 47 26.17 -14.48 -31.50
N SER A 48 25.35 -14.94 -32.45
CA SER A 48 23.89 -14.86 -32.50
C SER A 48 23.16 -15.81 -31.53
N HIS A 49 23.44 -15.74 -30.22
CA HIS A 49 22.82 -16.60 -29.20
C HIS A 49 22.31 -15.86 -27.94
N GLN A 50 21.92 -14.58 -28.04
CA GLN A 50 21.49 -13.83 -26.85
C GLN A 50 19.99 -13.89 -26.52
N LYS A 51 19.12 -14.40 -27.40
CA LYS A 51 17.66 -14.40 -27.14
C LYS A 51 17.22 -15.38 -26.04
N LYS A 52 17.85 -16.55 -25.93
CA LYS A 52 17.43 -17.59 -24.96
C LYS A 52 17.85 -17.28 -23.51
N GLY A 53 18.90 -16.50 -23.32
CA GLY A 53 19.39 -16.13 -21.98
C GLY A 53 18.53 -15.06 -21.30
N ASP A 54 17.96 -14.14 -22.09
CA ASP A 54 17.13 -13.05 -21.57
C ASP A 54 15.75 -13.57 -21.11
N ASP A 55 15.13 -14.46 -21.90
CA ASP A 55 13.86 -15.10 -21.53
C ASP A 55 13.99 -15.90 -20.21
N GLN A 56 15.11 -16.61 -20.02
CA GLN A 56 15.38 -17.34 -18.78
C GLN A 56 15.63 -16.41 -17.59
N ASN A 57 16.28 -15.26 -17.79
CA ASN A 57 16.45 -14.23 -16.76
C ASN A 57 15.12 -13.58 -16.39
N ALA A 58 14.27 -13.26 -17.36
CA ALA A 58 12.94 -12.72 -17.14
C ALA A 58 12.07 -13.69 -16.32
N LEU A 59 12.09 -14.99 -16.66
CA LEU A 59 11.38 -16.02 -15.91
C LEU A 59 11.93 -16.17 -14.48
N SER A 60 13.25 -16.10 -14.29
CA SER A 60 13.85 -16.11 -12.94
C SER A 60 13.39 -14.91 -12.11
N ARG A 61 13.34 -13.71 -12.68
CA ARG A 61 12.82 -12.51 -11.99
C ARG A 61 11.35 -12.66 -11.62
N ILE A 62 10.53 -13.19 -12.53
CA ILE A 62 9.10 -13.44 -12.27
C ILE A 62 8.95 -14.41 -11.11
N LEU A 63 9.72 -15.51 -11.09
CA LEU A 63 9.67 -16.50 -10.02
C LEU A 63 10.11 -15.92 -8.67
N HIS A 64 11.23 -15.18 -8.63
CA HIS A 64 11.68 -14.53 -7.40
C HIS A 64 10.72 -13.46 -6.89
N GLN A 65 10.18 -12.63 -7.79
CA GLN A 65 9.20 -11.62 -7.43
C GLN A 65 7.90 -12.26 -6.92
N THR A 66 7.46 -13.34 -7.57
CA THR A 66 6.28 -14.09 -7.13
C THR A 66 6.52 -14.73 -5.77
N ALA A 67 7.66 -15.38 -5.56
CA ALA A 67 8.03 -15.97 -4.28
C ALA A 67 8.10 -14.93 -3.14
N ALA A 68 8.54 -13.70 -3.42
CA ALA A 68 8.54 -12.61 -2.45
C ALA A 68 7.14 -12.03 -2.16
N ASN A 69 6.22 -12.12 -3.12
CA ASN A 69 4.86 -11.56 -3.01
C ASN A 69 3.82 -12.58 -2.50
N VAL A 70 4.12 -13.87 -2.55
CA VAL A 70 3.26 -14.92 -2.00
C VAL A 70 3.35 -14.88 -0.49
N ILE A 71 2.18 -14.77 0.15
CA ILE A 71 2.06 -14.76 1.61
C ILE A 71 2.08 -16.21 2.11
N ASP A 72 3.13 -16.59 2.82
CA ASP A 72 3.17 -17.85 3.57
C ASP A 72 2.39 -17.69 4.88
N VAL A 73 1.16 -18.20 4.89
CA VAL A 73 0.28 -18.19 6.07
C VAL A 73 0.77 -19.13 7.19
N SER A 74 1.67 -20.07 6.90
CA SER A 74 2.21 -21.01 7.88
C SER A 74 3.45 -20.49 8.61
N ALA A 75 4.09 -19.44 8.09
CA ALA A 75 5.29 -18.83 8.67
C ALA A 75 5.06 -17.98 9.93
N LEU A 76 3.84 -17.98 10.49
CA LEU A 76 3.51 -17.23 11.71
C LEU A 76 4.29 -17.72 12.94
N ASP A 77 4.81 -18.94 12.90
CA ASP A 77 5.56 -19.57 14.00
C ASP A 77 7.06 -19.70 13.71
N SER A 78 7.64 -18.71 13.02
CA SER A 78 9.08 -18.68 12.75
C SER A 78 9.86 -18.34 14.03
N HIS A 79 10.15 -19.34 14.85
CA HIS A 79 11.03 -19.18 16.00
C HIS A 79 12.49 -19.17 15.53
N LEU A 80 13.14 -18.02 15.64
CA LEU A 80 14.59 -17.94 15.56
C LEU A 80 15.21 -18.80 16.67
N GLU A 81 16.21 -19.60 16.36
CA GLU A 81 16.89 -20.40 17.37
C GLU A 81 17.49 -19.49 18.45
N GLN A 82 17.35 -19.87 19.73
CA GLN A 82 17.74 -19.03 20.86
C GLN A 82 19.22 -18.59 20.81
N HIS A 83 20.09 -19.46 20.31
CA HIS A 83 21.52 -19.17 20.21
C HIS A 83 21.82 -18.15 19.09
N GLU A 84 21.10 -18.20 17.96
CA GLU A 84 21.23 -17.21 16.88
C GLU A 84 20.74 -15.85 17.34
N TYR A 85 19.60 -15.81 18.04
CA TYR A 85 19.07 -14.59 18.65
C TYR A 85 20.10 -13.93 19.59
N ALA A 86 20.68 -14.71 20.50
CA ALA A 86 21.68 -14.21 21.45
C ALA A 86 22.96 -13.72 20.76
N SER A 87 23.41 -14.43 19.72
CA SER A 87 24.58 -14.03 18.93
C SER A 87 24.34 -12.71 18.18
N ARG A 88 23.19 -12.60 17.50
CA ARG A 88 22.79 -11.38 16.77
C ARG A 88 22.63 -10.18 17.71
N GLY A 89 22.05 -10.39 18.89
CA GLY A 89 21.94 -9.35 19.92
C GLY A 89 23.30 -8.78 20.33
N LYS A 90 24.30 -9.66 20.57
CA LYS A 90 25.68 -9.22 20.87
C LYS A 90 26.31 -8.46 19.71
N GLN A 91 26.15 -8.97 18.49
CA GLN A 91 26.70 -8.33 17.29
C GLN A 91 26.13 -6.93 17.06
N TYR A 92 24.82 -6.76 17.21
CA TYR A 92 24.18 -5.45 17.07
C TYR A 92 24.58 -4.51 18.20
N GLY A 93 24.66 -5.00 19.44
CA GLY A 93 25.17 -4.21 20.57
C GLY A 93 26.59 -3.68 20.32
N GLN A 94 27.49 -4.51 19.78
CA GLN A 94 28.84 -4.09 19.42
C GLN A 94 28.84 -3.02 18.32
N ARG A 95 28.06 -3.22 17.25
CA ARG A 95 27.94 -2.25 16.15
C ARG A 95 27.41 -0.90 16.67
N VAL A 96 26.35 -0.91 17.47
CA VAL A 96 25.78 0.32 18.05
C VAL A 96 26.77 1.02 18.97
N SER A 97 27.53 0.27 19.77
CA SER A 97 28.58 0.84 20.62
C SER A 97 29.68 1.54 19.81
N THR A 98 30.03 1.04 18.62
CA THR A 98 31.02 1.70 17.74
C THR A 98 30.51 2.97 17.07
N LEU A 99 29.19 3.14 16.95
CA LEU A 99 28.58 4.33 16.33
C LEU A 99 28.64 5.58 17.22
N ALA A 100 29.11 5.47 18.48
CA ALA A 100 29.31 6.58 19.43
C ALA A 100 28.19 7.64 19.38
N LEU A 101 26.93 7.16 19.39
CA LEU A 101 25.77 8.05 19.37
C LEU A 101 25.82 8.92 20.62
N PRO A 102 25.72 10.26 20.50
CA PRO A 102 25.69 11.11 21.67
C PRO A 102 24.50 10.68 22.53
N ALA A 103 24.74 10.41 23.80
CA ALA A 103 23.70 10.17 24.78
C ALA A 103 22.87 11.46 24.88
N GLN A 104 21.80 11.54 24.09
CA GLN A 104 20.83 12.60 24.24
C GLN A 104 20.06 12.26 25.50
N GLY A 105 20.41 12.93 26.60
CA GLY A 105 19.57 12.98 27.78
C GLY A 105 18.15 13.41 27.40
N PRO A 106 17.15 13.16 28.26
CA PRO A 106 15.77 13.52 27.96
C PRO A 106 15.72 14.98 27.54
N ARG A 107 15.32 15.23 26.29
CA ARG A 107 15.16 16.58 25.76
C ARG A 107 13.99 17.19 26.53
N CYS A 108 14.28 18.07 27.49
CA CYS A 108 13.23 18.83 28.14
C CYS A 108 12.66 19.82 27.11
N LEU A 109 11.54 19.46 26.50
CA LEU A 109 10.84 20.31 25.52
C LEU A 109 10.12 21.47 26.18
N LEU A 110 9.90 21.38 27.50
CA LEU A 110 9.21 22.39 28.28
C LEU A 110 10.23 23.37 28.88
N ARG A 111 9.90 24.65 28.79
CA ARG A 111 10.67 25.73 29.41
C ARG A 111 10.04 26.06 30.75
N ASP A 112 10.85 26.08 31.80
CA ASP A 112 10.40 26.57 33.10
C ASP A 112 10.04 28.05 32.98
N VAL A 113 8.82 28.37 33.37
CA VAL A 113 8.27 29.72 33.44
C VAL A 113 7.90 30.02 34.88
N ALA A 114 8.03 31.28 35.30
CA ALA A 114 7.62 31.69 36.64
C ALA A 114 6.10 31.46 36.79
N PRO A 115 5.63 30.53 37.65
CA PRO A 115 4.21 30.14 37.68
C PRO A 115 3.29 31.30 38.05
N GLN A 116 3.77 32.20 38.92
CA GLN A 116 3.05 33.39 39.36
C GLN A 116 2.77 34.35 38.19
N GLU A 117 3.70 34.47 37.24
CA GLU A 117 3.53 35.32 36.06
C GLU A 117 2.46 34.75 35.11
N VAL A 118 2.42 33.43 34.94
CA VAL A 118 1.43 32.79 34.07
C VAL A 118 0.04 32.81 34.67
N LEU A 119 -0.07 32.51 35.97
CA LEU A 119 -1.35 32.43 36.67
C LEU A 119 -1.99 33.80 36.94
N SER A 120 -1.21 34.89 36.90
CA SER A 120 -1.72 36.26 37.04
C SER A 120 -2.28 36.85 35.75
N ARG A 121 -2.13 36.16 34.61
CA ARG A 121 -2.69 36.60 33.33
C ARG A 121 -4.21 36.47 33.34
N PRO A 122 -4.94 37.32 32.59
CA PRO A 122 -6.38 37.18 32.43
C PRO A 122 -6.75 35.79 31.92
N PRO A 123 -7.79 35.14 32.49
CA PRO A 123 -8.26 33.85 31.99
C PRO A 123 -8.81 33.99 30.57
N VAL A 124 -8.97 32.85 29.89
CA VAL A 124 -9.58 32.80 28.55
C VAL A 124 -10.98 33.42 28.60
N ALA A 125 -11.26 34.32 27.66
CA ALA A 125 -12.55 35.02 27.60
C ALA A 125 -13.72 34.02 27.43
N PRO A 126 -14.84 34.18 28.16
CA PRO A 126 -15.99 33.28 28.07
C PRO A 126 -16.55 33.11 26.64
N ALA A 127 -16.48 34.17 25.82
CA ALA A 127 -16.92 34.12 24.43
C ALA A 127 -16.11 33.12 23.58
N HIS A 128 -14.82 32.93 23.86
CA HIS A 128 -14.00 31.94 23.16
C HIS A 128 -14.40 30.51 23.57
N LEU A 129 -14.74 30.30 24.85
CA LEU A 129 -15.22 29.01 25.33
C LEU A 129 -16.56 28.65 24.68
N GLN A 130 -17.50 29.59 24.62
CA GLN A 130 -18.78 29.40 23.92
C GLN A 130 -18.58 29.06 22.43
N THR A 131 -17.64 29.74 21.77
CA THR A 131 -17.29 29.45 20.37
C THR A 131 -16.74 28.03 20.21
N MET A 132 -15.92 27.55 21.16
CA MET A 132 -15.40 26.18 21.16
C MET A 132 -16.51 25.16 21.38
N ASP A 133 -17.45 25.44 22.28
CA ASP A 133 -18.60 24.58 22.54
C ASP A 133 -19.50 24.47 21.30
N ASP A 134 -19.82 25.61 20.68
CA ASP A 134 -20.61 25.67 19.45
C ASP A 134 -19.95 24.89 18.30
N LEU A 135 -18.63 25.02 18.15
CA LEU A 135 -17.87 24.27 17.16
C LEU A 135 -17.94 22.77 17.45
N THR A 136 -17.77 22.38 18.70
CA THR A 136 -17.80 20.98 19.12
C THR A 136 -19.19 20.36 18.87
N MET A 137 -20.26 21.09 19.15
CA MET A 137 -21.62 20.67 18.85
C MET A 137 -21.84 20.45 17.35
N LYS A 138 -21.35 21.35 16.50
CA LYS A 138 -21.42 21.20 15.04
C LYS A 138 -20.65 19.97 14.55
N VAL A 139 -19.45 19.74 15.09
CA VAL A 139 -18.65 18.55 14.75
C VAL A 139 -19.40 17.28 15.18
N GLN A 140 -19.97 17.26 16.39
CA GLN A 140 -20.74 16.13 16.86
C GLN A 140 -21.95 15.83 15.96
N GLN A 141 -22.65 16.86 15.49
CA GLN A 141 -23.76 16.71 14.54
C GLN A 141 -23.28 16.10 13.21
N VAL A 142 -22.17 16.62 12.65
CA VAL A 142 -21.62 16.08 11.40
C VAL A 142 -21.17 14.62 11.57
N LEU A 143 -20.60 14.27 12.73
CA LEU A 143 -20.22 12.88 13.01
C LEU A 143 -21.43 11.94 13.11
N SER A 144 -22.57 12.43 13.62
CA SER A 144 -23.80 11.62 13.63
C SER A 144 -24.39 11.36 12.24
N ASP A 145 -24.08 12.22 11.26
CA ASP A 145 -24.52 12.03 9.88
C ASP A 145 -23.70 10.93 9.15
N ILE A 146 -22.56 10.52 9.71
CA ILE A 146 -21.73 9.43 9.15
C ILE A 146 -22.33 8.08 9.56
N GLN A 147 -23.36 7.65 8.84
CA GLN A 147 -24.03 6.38 9.03
C GLN A 147 -24.38 5.71 7.70
N VAL A 148 -24.50 4.39 7.70
CA VAL A 148 -24.93 3.63 6.52
C VAL A 148 -26.44 3.75 6.39
N GLU A 149 -26.92 4.33 5.29
CA GLU A 149 -28.34 4.38 4.97
C GLU A 149 -28.82 3.00 4.49
N HIS A 150 -29.77 2.42 5.21
CA HIS A 150 -30.38 1.14 4.82
C HIS A 150 -31.24 1.32 3.56
N ARG A 151 -31.00 0.49 2.54
CA ARG A 151 -31.74 0.51 1.26
C ARG A 151 -32.52 -0.78 1.05
N GLU A 152 -31.87 -1.93 1.23
CA GLU A 152 -32.44 -3.24 0.97
C GLU A 152 -31.97 -4.23 2.05
N ASP A 153 -32.72 -5.32 2.20
CA ASP A 153 -32.37 -6.39 3.13
C ASP A 153 -31.11 -7.12 2.64
N LEU A 154 -30.03 -7.03 3.42
CA LEU A 154 -28.79 -7.78 3.15
C LEU A 154 -28.95 -9.29 3.41
N VAL A 155 -29.98 -9.68 4.16
CA VAL A 155 -30.24 -11.06 4.55
C VAL A 155 -31.73 -11.34 4.37
N VAL A 156 -32.06 -12.31 3.52
CA VAL A 156 -33.43 -12.79 3.33
C VAL A 156 -33.54 -14.22 3.86
N GLN A 157 -34.54 -14.48 4.70
CA GLN A 157 -34.82 -15.84 5.17
C GLN A 157 -35.65 -16.59 4.13
N LEU A 158 -35.09 -17.66 3.60
CA LEU A 158 -35.80 -18.58 2.71
C LEU A 158 -36.61 -19.57 3.56
N CYS A 159 -37.87 -19.25 3.82
CA CYS A 159 -38.85 -20.24 4.27
C CYS A 159 -39.64 -20.74 3.07
N ALA A 160 -39.68 -22.06 2.89
CA ALA A 160 -40.58 -22.68 1.92
C ALA A 160 -42.04 -22.54 2.39
N PRO A 161 -42.99 -22.24 1.49
CA PRO A 161 -44.41 -22.27 1.84
C PRO A 161 -44.85 -23.70 2.22
N PRO A 162 -45.87 -23.83 3.09
CA PRO A 162 -46.35 -25.11 3.61
C PRO A 162 -46.96 -26.03 2.54
#